data_AF-A0A940VR01-F1
#
_entry.id   AF-A0A940VR01-F1
#
_cell.length_a   1.000
_cell.length_b   1.000
_cell.length_c   1.000
_cell.angle_alpha   90.00
_cell.angle_beta   90.00
_cell.angle_gamma   90.00
#
_symmetry.space_group_name_H-M   'P 1'
#
loop_
_entity.id
_entity.type
_entity.pdbx_description
1 polymer ?
#
loop_
_entity_poly.entity_id
_entity_poly.type
_entity_poly.pdbx_seq_one_letter_code
_entity_poly.pdbx_strand_id
1 'polypeptide(L)' 'MRNKGIDNAMKIMNDFDRGYYYAKQRNEELDNTLPELLELAEVFTEVKGDNAELARGMAAYYAEQARMARKK' A
#
# COMPACT_ATOMS: atom_id res chain seq x y z
N MET A 1 3.95 22.68 1.51
CA MET A 1 3.78 22.66 2.98
C MET A 1 3.42 21.24 3.39
N ARG A 2 4.20 20.55 4.24
CA ARG A 2 3.78 19.25 4.80
C ARG A 2 2.59 19.48 5.72
N ASN A 3 1.50 18.78 5.44
CA ASN A 3 0.22 19.00 6.10
C ASN A 3 0.26 18.33 7.48
N LYS A 4 0.57 19.10 8.54
CA LYS A 4 0.74 18.60 9.92
C LYS A 4 -0.44 17.77 10.46
N GLY A 5 -1.65 17.91 9.88
CA GLY A 5 -2.82 17.11 10.21
C GLY A 5 -2.71 15.64 9.76
N ILE A 6 -2.07 15.38 8.62
CA ILE A 6 -1.85 14.01 8.10
C ILE A 6 -0.78 13.30 8.94
N ASP A 7 0.27 14.01 9.33
CA ASP A 7 1.34 13.46 10.18
C ASP A 7 0.83 13.06 11.57
N ASN A 8 -0.13 13.80 12.13
CA ASN A 8 -0.79 13.44 13.39
C ASN A 8 -1.83 12.32 13.22
N ALA A 9 -2.56 12.27 12.11
CA ALA A 9 -3.49 11.17 11.83
C ALA A 9 -2.75 9.83 11.63
N MET A 10 -1.61 9.83 10.94
CA MET A 10 -0.77 8.64 10.76
C MET A 10 -0.22 8.10 12.08
N LYS A 11 -0.02 8.93 13.11
CA LYS A 11 0.37 8.46 14.45
C LYS A 11 -0.71 7.66 15.18
N ILE A 12 -1.99 7.82 14.79
CA ILE A 12 -3.14 7.14 15.42
C ILE A 12 -3.52 5.88 14.62
N MET A 13 -3.11 5.79 13.36
CA MET A 13 -3.35 4.63 12.50
C MET A 13 -2.53 3.42 12.94
N ASN A 14 -3.12 2.22 12.86
CA ASN A 14 -2.38 0.97 12.99
C ASN A 14 -1.41 0.81 11.80
N ASP A 15 -0.46 -0.12 11.92
CA ASP A 15 0.59 -0.28 10.90
C ASP A 15 0.01 -0.73 9.55
N PHE A 16 -1.07 -1.53 9.54
CA PHE A 16 -1.76 -1.94 8.32
C PHE A 16 -2.32 -0.74 7.55
N ASP A 17 -3.10 0.11 8.21
CA ASP A 17 -3.71 1.28 7.59
C ASP A 17 -2.64 2.27 7.08
N ARG A 18 -1.52 2.40 7.82
CA ARG A 18 -0.37 3.20 7.37
C ARG A 18 0.25 2.63 6.10
N GLY A 19 0.44 1.32 6.04
CA GLY A 19 0.94 0.63 4.85
C GLY A 19 0.02 0.81 3.64
N TYR A 20 -1.27 0.61 3.83
CA TYR A 20 -2.28 0.79 2.78
C TYR A 20 -2.26 2.22 2.22
N TYR A 21 -2.28 3.23 3.10
CA TYR A 21 -2.25 4.62 2.70
C TYR A 21 -0.94 5.00 1.98
N TYR A 22 0.19 4.48 2.47
CA TYR A 22 1.48 4.71 1.83
C TYR A 22 1.53 4.14 0.40
N ALA A 23 1.10 2.88 0.21
CA ALA A 23 1.03 2.26 -1.11
C ALA A 23 0.09 3.02 -2.05
N LYS A 24 -1.04 3.52 -1.54
CA LYS A 24 -1.95 4.37 -2.29
C LYS A 24 -1.30 5.65 -2.80
N GLN A 25 -0.64 6.41 -1.93
CA GLN A 25 0.05 7.65 -2.31
C GLN A 25 1.16 7.39 -3.34
N ARG A 26 1.89 6.27 -3.21
CA ARG A 26 2.93 5.91 -4.18
C ARG A 26 2.37 5.44 -5.51
N ASN A 27 1.26 4.71 -5.51
CA ASN A 27 0.66 4.24 -6.76
C ASN A 27 0.05 5.36 -7.59
N GLU A 28 -0.37 6.47 -6.97
CA GLU A 28 -0.77 7.69 -7.70
C GLU A 28 0.39 8.31 -8.50
N GLU A 29 1.64 7.97 -8.17
CA GLU A 29 2.86 8.43 -8.86
C GLU A 29 3.41 7.40 -9.86
N LEU A 30 2.87 6.18 -9.88
CA LEU A 30 3.37 5.06 -10.69
C LEU A 30 2.34 4.67 -11.76
N ASP A 31 2.77 4.56 -13.02
CA ASP A 31 1.96 3.98 -14.10
C ASP A 31 2.14 2.45 -14.13
N ASN A 32 1.66 1.79 -13.09
CA ASN A 32 1.85 0.34 -12.94
C ASN A 32 0.87 -0.45 -13.84
N THR A 33 1.42 -1.42 -14.54
CA THR A 33 0.67 -2.45 -15.26
C THR A 33 0.10 -3.50 -14.29
N LEU A 34 -0.90 -4.25 -14.75
CA LEU A 34 -1.49 -5.34 -13.94
C LEU A 34 -0.45 -6.37 -13.44
N PRO A 35 0.51 -6.85 -14.26
CA PRO A 35 1.57 -7.74 -13.77
C PRO A 35 2.40 -7.14 -12.63
N GLU A 36 2.80 -5.87 -12.75
CA GLU A 36 3.59 -5.17 -11.73
C GLU A 36 2.81 -5.01 -10.42
N LEU A 37 1.50 -4.73 -10.50
CA LEU A 37 0.64 -4.67 -9.31
C LEU A 37 0.55 -6.01 -8.58
N LEU A 38 0.52 -7.13 -9.31
CA LEU A 38 0.49 -8.45 -8.71
C LEU A 38 1.84 -8.82 -8.07
N GLU A 39 2.94 -8.50 -8.75
CA GLU A 39 4.30 -8.73 -8.23
C GLU A 39 4.55 -7.91 -6.95
N LEU A 40 4.16 -6.64 -6.93
CA LEU A 40 4.26 -5.80 -5.74
C LEU A 40 3.45 -6.38 -4.57
N ALA A 41 2.22 -6.84 -4.84
CA ALA A 41 1.41 -7.45 -3.79
C ALA A 41 2.09 -8.70 -3.21
N GLU A 42 2.65 -9.56 -4.06
CA GLU A 42 3.36 -10.78 -3.64
C GLU A 42 4.58 -10.46 -2.78
N VAL A 43 5.46 -9.59 -3.25
CA VAL A 43 6.68 -9.19 -2.52
C VAL A 43 6.35 -8.66 -1.11
N PHE A 44 5.31 -7.84 -0.97
CA PHE A 44 4.93 -7.31 0.34
C PHE A 44 4.28 -8.36 1.26
N THR A 45 3.66 -9.41 0.73
CA THR A 45 3.14 -10.52 1.56
C THR A 45 4.24 -11.38 2.18
N GLU A 46 5.45 -11.38 1.62
CA GLU A 46 6.57 -12.17 2.12
C GLU A 46 7.31 -11.51 3.30
N VAL A 47 7.06 -10.23 3.56
CA VAL A 47 7.71 -9.47 4.63
C VAL A 47 7.31 -10.00 6.00
N LYS A 48 8.29 -10.25 6.86
CA LYS A 48 8.13 -10.77 8.23
C LYS A 48 8.74 -9.82 9.26
N GLY A 49 8.44 -10.07 10.53
CA GLY A 49 8.94 -9.28 11.66
C GLY A 49 8.14 -8.00 11.88
N ASP A 50 8.79 -6.99 12.45
CA ASP A 50 8.11 -5.79 12.96
C ASP A 50 7.36 -4.99 11.88
N ASN A 51 7.78 -5.11 10.61
CA ASN A 51 7.14 -4.44 9.48
C ASN A 51 6.08 -5.29 8.78
N ALA A 52 5.79 -6.51 9.25
CA ALA A 52 4.87 -7.42 8.57
C ALA A 52 3.46 -6.83 8.43
N GLU A 53 2.95 -6.14 9.46
CA GLU A 53 1.61 -5.56 9.42
C GLU A 53 1.53 -4.38 8.44
N LEU A 54 2.57 -3.57 8.39
CA LEU A 54 2.69 -2.48 7.43
C LEU A 54 2.78 -3.00 6.00
N ALA A 55 3.59 -4.03 5.75
CA ALA A 55 3.71 -4.65 4.45
C ALA A 55 2.39 -5.31 4.01
N ARG A 56 1.64 -5.94 4.93
CA ARG A 56 0.30 -6.48 4.65
C ARG A 56 -0.67 -5.40 4.15
N GLY A 57 -0.62 -4.21 4.73
CA GLY A 57 -1.41 -3.06 4.27
C GLY A 57 -1.04 -2.65 2.84
N MET A 58 0.25 -2.58 2.52
CA MET A 58 0.73 -2.28 1.17
C MET A 58 0.30 -3.34 0.15
N ALA A 59 0.47 -4.62 0.49
CA ALA A 59 0.08 -5.74 -0.35
C ALA A 59 -1.42 -5.73 -0.65
N ALA A 60 -2.25 -5.45 0.36
CA ALA A 60 -3.69 -5.37 0.21
C ALA A 60 -4.11 -4.31 -0.81
N TYR A 61 -3.49 -3.13 -0.76
CA TYR A 61 -3.75 -2.06 -1.73
C TYR A 61 -3.40 -2.50 -3.17
N TYR A 62 -2.18 -3.00 -3.41
CA TYR A 62 -1.78 -3.40 -4.76
C TYR A 62 -2.61 -4.56 -5.31
N ALA A 63 -3.00 -5.52 -4.46
CA ALA A 63 -3.92 -6.58 -4.84
C ALA A 63 -5.32 -6.03 -5.24
N GLU A 64 -5.82 -5.01 -4.55
CA GLU A 64 -7.09 -4.35 -4.90
C GLU A 64 -6.98 -3.64 -6.27
N GLN A 65 -5.91 -2.89 -6.50
CA GLN A 65 -5.65 -2.23 -7.79
C GLN A 65 -5.56 -3.24 -8.94
N ALA A 66 -4.87 -4.37 -8.74
CA ALA A 66 -4.81 -5.45 -9.72
C ALA A 66 -6.20 -6.03 -10.03
N ARG A 67 -7.06 -6.23 -9.01
CA ARG A 67 -8.45 -6.68 -9.23
C ARG A 67 -9.27 -5.66 -10.01
N MET A 68 -9.08 -4.36 -9.77
CA MET A 68 -9.76 -3.30 -10.52
C MET A 68 -9.29 -3.25 -11.97
N ALA A 69 -7.98 -3.39 -12.22
CA ALA A 69 -7.41 -3.43 -13.56
C ALA A 69 -7.90 -4.64 -14.38
N ARG A 70 -8.13 -5.81 -13.75
CA ARG A 70 -8.74 -6.98 -14.41
C ARG A 70 -10.20 -6.79 -14.84
N LYS A 71 -10.92 -5.83 -14.26
CA LYS A 71 -12.35 -5.58 -14.53
C LYS A 71 -12.60 -4.53 -15.62
N LYS A 72 -11.55 -3.85 -16.09
CA LYS A 72 -11.60 -2.90 -17.20
C LYS A 72 -11.35 -3.61 -18.53
#